data_AF-A0A7W7MUX4-F1
#
_entry.id   AF-A0A7W7MUX4-F1
#
_cell.length_a   1.000
_cell.length_b   1.000
_cell.length_c   1.000
_cell.angle_alpha   90.00
_cell.angle_beta   90.00
_cell.angle_gamma   90.00
#
_symmetry.space_group_name_H-M   'P 1'
#
loop_
_entity.id
_entity.type
_entity.pdbx_description
1 polymer ?
#
loop_
_entity_poly.entity_id
_entity_poly.type
_entity_poly.pdbx_seq_one_letter_code
_entity_poly.pdbx_strand_id
1 'polypeptide(L)'
;MNEEEYGRLLLRSLDTAPPTPMRVDFVKAMRNGRRGRRWRGWSMGAGITAVIATAAASGALVAGSPGGKPIPMPAPLHSSFQVDPPVTPSVPPEPYHNTKPPPNPVIRPEPTGSPGRALPPDPPLPSSCKVEGLPIGTAKSADVTAGDPTGRILVGRTEPVARGELDVLVWRDGKLIDRVKQRGDPGTMTDVNRSGIAVGGRSGEFPSALWYQEGMVRRLGGYDYGTAIAINDAGMIAGTYEFNGQTRPQRWSSPTAYRPEVMPLINGHTGGRAWDIDEAGTTLVTLDGGPAHEQTYLWFADGSIQKITTPPSLDPAKRQTFKAGAFHFGWVYGEMAFSDSATGLTIGRQTYRYEPASGTWQAVYDPAGTGQVPTPTDVLDLARSEASVVIGRTAYALPPGSTKKADVLLNVVSEDGRVVAGATGGQPNQATVWHCT
;
A
#
# COMPACT_ATOMS: atom_id res chain seq x y z
N MET A 1 25.72 -48.46 -7.72
CA MET A 1 24.29 -48.09 -7.79
C MET A 1 24.16 -47.20 -9.01
N ASN A 2 23.49 -47.66 -10.07
CA ASN A 2 23.36 -46.86 -11.30
C ASN A 2 22.22 -45.83 -11.14
N GLU A 3 22.21 -44.80 -11.98
CA GLU A 3 21.21 -43.72 -11.91
C GLU A 3 19.77 -44.22 -12.13
N GLU A 4 19.60 -45.34 -12.83
CA GLU A 4 18.29 -46.01 -13.01
C GLU A 4 17.76 -46.65 -11.71
N GLU A 5 18.62 -47.23 -10.88
CA GLU A 5 18.24 -47.75 -9.56
C GLU A 5 17.88 -46.63 -8.59
N TYR A 6 18.60 -45.51 -8.65
CA TYR A 6 18.30 -44.33 -7.84
C TYR A 6 16.96 -43.68 -8.25
N GLY A 7 16.70 -43.60 -9.56
CA GLY A 7 15.42 -43.13 -10.10
C GLY A 7 14.24 -44.01 -9.70
N ARG A 8 14.41 -45.35 -9.71
CA ARG A 8 13.38 -46.28 -9.24
C ARG A 8 13.13 -46.23 -7.74
N LEU A 9 14.13 -45.90 -6.93
CA LEU A 9 13.96 -45.73 -5.48
C LEU A 9 13.23 -44.43 -5.13
N LEU A 10 13.43 -43.35 -5.88
CA LEU A 10 12.71 -42.08 -5.68
C LEU A 10 11.24 -42.14 -6.12
N LEU A 11 10.90 -43.02 -7.06
CA LEU A 11 9.54 -43.17 -7.58
C LEU A 11 8.73 -44.28 -6.89
N ARG A 12 9.29 -44.93 -5.86
CA ARG A 12 8.59 -45.98 -5.11
C ARG A 12 7.64 -45.37 -4.07
N SER A 13 6.40 -45.17 -4.50
CA SER A 13 5.16 -45.07 -3.70
C SER A 13 5.00 -43.86 -2.76
N LEU A 14 4.33 -42.82 -3.27
CA LEU A 14 3.46 -41.91 -2.50
C LEU A 14 1.97 -42.33 -2.64
N ASP A 15 1.69 -43.64 -2.70
CA ASP A 15 0.36 -44.19 -3.03
C ASP A 15 -0.61 -44.33 -1.85
N THR A 16 -0.30 -43.76 -0.68
CA THR A 16 -1.29 -43.66 0.40
C THR A 16 -1.87 -42.25 0.42
N ALA A 17 -2.91 -42.03 -0.39
CA ALA A 17 -3.80 -40.90 -0.20
C ALA A 17 -4.34 -40.94 1.26
N PRO A 18 -4.25 -39.84 2.02
CA PRO A 18 -4.80 -39.80 3.37
C PRO A 18 -6.31 -40.13 3.29
N PRO A 19 -6.84 -41.04 4.13
CA PRO A 19 -8.19 -41.60 3.98
C PRO A 19 -9.33 -40.61 4.22
N THR A 20 -9.05 -39.32 4.39
CA THR A 20 -10.07 -38.28 4.61
C THR A 20 -9.60 -36.94 4.05
N PRO A 21 -10.45 -36.19 3.33
CA PRO A 21 -10.13 -34.83 2.90
C PRO A 21 -9.86 -33.96 4.12
N MET A 22 -8.76 -33.20 4.11
CA MET A 22 -8.44 -32.22 5.14
C MET A 22 -9.56 -31.18 5.23
N ARG A 23 -10.47 -31.35 6.18
CA ARG A 23 -11.48 -30.35 6.51
C ARG A 23 -10.80 -29.25 7.32
N VAL A 24 -10.40 -28.18 6.64
CA VAL A 24 -10.03 -26.94 7.32
C VAL A 24 -11.30 -26.36 7.95
N ASP A 25 -11.36 -26.38 9.27
CA ASP A 25 -12.46 -25.76 10.03
C ASP A 25 -12.23 -24.24 10.08
N PHE A 26 -12.70 -23.55 9.04
CA PHE A 26 -12.64 -22.09 8.91
C PHE A 26 -13.31 -21.37 10.07
N VAL A 27 -14.36 -21.97 10.67
CA VAL A 27 -15.07 -21.39 11.81
C VAL A 27 -14.18 -21.40 13.05
N LYS A 28 -13.44 -22.50 13.28
CA LYS A 28 -12.45 -22.61 14.36
C LYS A 28 -11.26 -21.68 14.15
N ALA A 29 -10.76 -21.54 12.91
CA ALA A 29 -9.69 -20.59 12.58
C ALA A 29 -10.10 -19.13 12.86
N MET A 30 -11.28 -18.71 12.40
CA MET A 30 -11.81 -17.36 12.67
C MET A 30 -12.09 -17.13 14.16
N ARG A 31 -12.60 -18.13 14.88
CA ARG A 31 -12.84 -18.03 16.33
C ARG A 31 -11.53 -17.88 17.11
N ASN A 32 -10.47 -18.61 16.72
CA ASN A 32 -9.14 -18.47 17.32
C ASN A 32 -8.52 -17.10 17.05
N GLY A 33 -8.67 -16.57 15.83
CA GLY A 33 -8.25 -15.21 15.48
C GLY A 33 -8.98 -14.12 16.28
N ARG A 34 -10.27 -14.31 16.61
CA ARG A 34 -11.02 -13.38 17.49
C ARG A 34 -10.62 -13.51 18.97
N ARG A 35 -10.35 -14.72 19.45
CA ARG A 35 -9.95 -14.96 20.86
C ARG A 35 -8.56 -14.40 21.17
N GLY A 36 -7.64 -14.42 20.20
CA GLY A 36 -6.31 -13.82 20.33
C GLY A 36 -6.32 -12.30 20.55
N ARG A 37 -7.34 -11.59 20.03
CA ARG A 37 -7.48 -10.13 20.20
C ARG A 37 -7.93 -9.73 21.61
N ARG A 38 -8.69 -10.59 22.30
CA ARG A 38 -9.19 -10.29 23.66
C ARG A 38 -8.15 -10.48 24.76
N TRP A 39 -7.14 -11.32 24.55
CA TRP A 39 -6.14 -11.65 25.58
C TRP A 39 -4.96 -10.67 25.64
N ARG A 40 -4.77 -9.81 24.63
CA ARG A 40 -3.66 -8.84 24.59
C ARG A 40 -3.91 -7.53 25.34
N GLY A 41 -5.12 -7.31 25.86
CA GLY A 41 -5.48 -6.07 26.56
C GLY A 41 -5.06 -5.97 28.04
N TRP A 42 -4.52 -7.04 28.64
CA TRP A 42 -4.35 -7.13 30.11
C TRP A 42 -2.88 -7.21 30.60
N SER A 43 -1.87 -7.12 29.72
CA SER A 43 -0.49 -7.52 30.08
C SER A 43 0.58 -6.41 30.03
N MET A 44 0.23 -5.12 30.06
CA MET A 44 1.25 -4.06 30.06
C MET A 44 0.95 -2.98 31.10
N GLY A 45 1.15 -3.34 32.37
CA GLY A 45 1.28 -2.40 33.48
C GLY A 45 2.47 -2.79 34.34
N ALA A 46 3.61 -2.12 34.16
CA ALA A 46 4.67 -1.84 35.13
C ALA A 46 6.02 -1.53 34.43
N GLY A 47 6.69 -0.45 34.83
CA GLY A 47 8.10 -0.16 34.49
C GLY A 47 8.32 1.22 33.87
N ILE A 48 8.26 2.31 34.66
CA ILE A 48 9.37 3.01 35.34
C ILE A 48 10.11 4.06 34.46
N THR A 49 10.15 5.25 35.06
CA THR A 49 10.85 6.52 34.83
C THR A 49 12.37 6.44 34.62
N ALA A 50 12.92 7.37 33.81
CA ALA A 50 14.05 8.23 34.20
C ALA A 50 14.34 9.36 33.19
N VAL A 51 14.80 10.47 33.75
CA VAL A 51 15.12 11.82 33.24
C VAL A 51 16.36 11.84 32.33
N ILE A 52 16.48 12.85 31.44
CA ILE A 52 17.68 13.69 31.26
C ILE A 52 17.29 15.01 30.56
N ALA A 53 17.67 16.11 31.21
CA ALA A 53 17.66 17.46 30.68
C ALA A 53 19.05 17.81 30.14
N THR A 54 19.13 18.48 28.98
CA THR A 54 20.27 19.37 28.70
C THR A 54 19.88 20.46 27.70
N ALA A 55 20.15 21.70 28.10
CA ALA A 55 20.06 22.90 27.29
C ALA A 55 21.37 23.13 26.51
N ALA A 56 21.30 23.80 25.35
CA ALA A 56 22.36 24.69 24.89
C ALA A 56 21.87 25.62 23.77
N ALA A 57 22.08 26.90 23.97
CA ALA A 57 21.88 28.00 23.04
C ALA A 57 23.11 28.17 22.12
N SER A 58 22.87 28.57 20.87
CA SER A 58 23.76 29.34 19.98
C SER A 58 22.97 29.50 18.67
N GLY A 59 22.90 30.65 17.99
CA GLY A 59 23.81 31.78 17.89
C GLY A 59 23.94 32.06 16.39
N ALA A 60 23.29 33.13 15.93
CA ALA A 60 23.23 33.51 14.52
C ALA A 60 24.58 34.01 14.00
N LEU A 61 24.99 33.56 12.81
CA LEU A 61 25.93 34.29 11.95
C LEU A 61 25.50 34.19 10.48
N VAL A 62 25.25 35.37 9.92
CA VAL A 62 25.08 35.69 8.50
C VAL A 62 26.48 35.82 7.89
N ALA A 63 26.73 35.16 6.75
CA ALA A 63 27.84 35.51 5.86
C ALA A 63 27.49 35.15 4.42
N GLY A 64 27.58 36.16 3.53
CA GLY A 64 27.20 36.10 2.13
C GLY A 64 28.13 35.26 1.25
N SER A 65 27.55 34.70 0.19
CA SER A 65 28.28 33.95 -0.83
C SER A 65 28.63 34.86 -2.01
N PRO A 66 29.90 34.93 -2.45
CA PRO A 66 30.26 35.61 -3.69
C PRO A 66 29.92 34.74 -4.91
N GLY A 67 29.54 35.40 -6.00
CA GLY A 67 29.11 34.79 -7.25
C GLY A 67 30.17 33.91 -7.89
N GLY A 68 29.84 32.61 -8.05
CA GLY A 68 30.60 31.65 -8.83
C GLY A 68 30.25 31.75 -10.31
N LYS A 69 31.28 31.86 -11.16
CA LYS A 69 31.20 31.80 -12.63
C LYS A 69 30.59 30.45 -13.10
N PRO A 70 29.88 30.43 -14.24
CA PRO A 70 29.34 29.20 -14.81
C PRO A 70 30.46 28.22 -15.18
N ILE A 71 30.38 27.01 -14.63
CA ILE A 71 31.24 25.88 -14.98
C ILE A 71 30.75 25.33 -16.34
N PRO A 72 31.63 25.13 -17.34
CA PRO A 72 31.24 24.53 -18.62
C PRO A 72 30.77 23.09 -18.40
N MET A 73 29.61 22.74 -18.97
CA MET A 73 29.08 21.38 -18.96
C MET A 73 30.03 20.45 -19.73
N PRO A 74 30.45 19.30 -19.16
CA PRO A 74 31.11 18.27 -19.94
C PRO A 74 30.12 17.60 -20.90
N ALA A 75 30.58 17.32 -22.11
CA ALA A 75 29.84 16.63 -23.15
C ALA A 75 29.34 15.25 -22.67
N PRO A 76 28.20 14.76 -23.17
CA PRO A 76 27.66 13.46 -22.78
C PRO A 76 28.62 12.35 -23.20
N LEU A 77 29.18 11.66 -22.20
CA LEU A 77 29.87 10.40 -22.39
C LEU A 77 28.83 9.34 -22.75
N HIS A 78 28.81 8.93 -24.01
CA HIS A 78 28.18 7.68 -24.43
C HIS A 78 28.90 6.52 -23.73
N SER A 79 28.34 6.08 -22.60
CA SER A 79 28.80 4.89 -21.90
C SER A 79 28.10 3.69 -22.52
N SER A 80 28.78 3.02 -23.46
CA SER A 80 28.40 1.71 -23.96
C SER A 80 28.78 0.66 -22.92
N PHE A 81 27.96 0.49 -21.88
CA PHE A 81 28.03 -0.67 -21.00
C PHE A 81 27.30 -1.83 -21.69
N GLN A 82 28.08 -2.69 -22.35
CA GLN A 82 27.62 -3.96 -22.89
C GLN A 82 27.64 -4.97 -21.73
N VAL A 83 26.50 -5.17 -21.07
CA VAL A 83 26.31 -6.24 -20.09
C VAL A 83 25.97 -7.49 -20.87
N ASP A 84 26.87 -8.47 -20.90
CA ASP A 84 26.54 -9.81 -21.40
C ASP A 84 25.38 -10.36 -20.55
N PRO A 85 24.21 -10.65 -21.16
CA PRO A 85 23.08 -11.15 -20.40
C PRO A 85 23.43 -12.51 -19.81
N PRO A 86 23.06 -12.80 -18.54
CA PRO A 86 23.20 -14.14 -18.00
C PRO A 86 22.46 -15.12 -18.90
N VAL A 87 23.19 -16.13 -19.39
CA VAL A 87 22.67 -17.24 -20.22
C VAL A 87 21.67 -18.01 -19.37
N THR A 88 20.43 -17.53 -19.40
CA THR A 88 19.28 -18.22 -18.84
C THR A 88 18.78 -19.13 -19.95
N PRO A 89 18.59 -20.45 -19.73
CA PRO A 89 18.05 -21.32 -20.75
C PRO A 89 16.72 -20.74 -21.24
N SER A 90 16.69 -20.39 -22.52
CA SER A 90 15.54 -19.84 -23.23
C SER A 90 14.46 -20.91 -23.33
N VAL A 91 13.68 -21.06 -22.25
CA VAL A 91 12.39 -21.74 -22.33
C VAL A 91 11.52 -20.87 -23.23
N PRO A 92 11.11 -21.35 -24.42
CA PRO A 92 10.26 -20.57 -25.30
C PRO A 92 8.99 -20.17 -24.53
N PRO A 93 8.58 -18.88 -24.58
CA PRO A 93 7.36 -18.45 -23.91
C PRO A 93 6.22 -19.28 -24.47
N GLU A 94 5.67 -20.16 -23.64
CA GLU A 94 4.51 -20.95 -24.01
C GLU A 94 3.43 -19.97 -24.46
N PRO A 95 2.95 -20.05 -25.72
CA PRO A 95 2.05 -19.06 -26.26
C PRO A 95 0.79 -19.01 -25.41
N TYR A 96 0.55 -17.87 -24.77
CA TYR A 96 -0.58 -17.56 -23.87
C TYR A 96 -1.96 -17.59 -24.56
N HIS A 97 -2.07 -18.21 -25.73
CA HIS A 97 -3.09 -17.87 -26.71
C HIS A 97 -4.31 -18.79 -26.79
N ASN A 98 -4.49 -19.78 -25.92
CA ASN A 98 -5.64 -20.70 -26.10
C ASN A 98 -6.26 -21.26 -24.82
N THR A 99 -6.30 -20.48 -23.73
CA THR A 99 -7.24 -20.79 -22.66
C THR A 99 -8.52 -20.03 -22.92
N LYS A 100 -9.63 -20.77 -23.02
CA LYS A 100 -11.00 -20.26 -23.01
C LYS A 100 -11.07 -19.09 -22.00
N PRO A 101 -11.62 -17.93 -22.38
CA PRO A 101 -11.68 -16.78 -21.48
C PRO A 101 -12.26 -17.22 -20.12
N PRO A 102 -11.70 -16.74 -19.00
CA PRO A 102 -12.18 -17.11 -17.68
C PRO A 102 -13.68 -16.85 -17.62
N PRO A 103 -14.46 -17.70 -16.92
CA PRO A 103 -15.88 -17.47 -16.76
C PRO A 103 -16.10 -16.07 -16.17
N ASN A 104 -17.19 -15.41 -16.59
CA ASN A 104 -17.55 -14.12 -16.03
C ASN A 104 -17.62 -14.23 -14.50
N PRO A 105 -17.06 -13.26 -13.78
CA PRO A 105 -17.05 -13.30 -12.33
C PRO A 105 -18.49 -13.29 -11.81
N VAL A 106 -18.74 -14.06 -10.76
CA VAL A 106 -20.05 -14.09 -10.10
C VAL A 106 -20.27 -12.74 -9.41
N ILE A 107 -21.27 -12.00 -9.86
CA ILE A 107 -21.66 -10.73 -9.22
C ILE A 107 -22.46 -11.07 -7.96
N ARG A 108 -21.92 -10.69 -6.80
CA ARG A 108 -22.64 -10.73 -5.54
C ARG A 108 -23.67 -9.60 -5.50
N PRO A 109 -24.88 -9.87 -4.97
CA PRO A 109 -25.79 -8.79 -4.66
C PRO A 109 -25.16 -7.87 -3.62
N GLU A 110 -25.58 -6.61 -3.63
CA GLU A 110 -25.20 -5.68 -2.59
C GLU A 110 -25.64 -6.22 -1.21
N PRO A 111 -24.86 -6.01 -0.13
CA PRO A 111 -25.25 -6.49 1.18
C PRO A 111 -26.59 -5.86 1.54
N THR A 112 -27.63 -6.69 1.65
CA THR A 112 -28.88 -6.28 2.27
C THR A 112 -28.57 -6.13 3.75
N GLY A 113 -28.25 -4.91 4.17
CA GLY A 113 -27.72 -4.58 5.50
C GLY A 113 -28.40 -5.43 6.57
N SER A 114 -27.68 -6.43 7.08
CA SER A 114 -28.24 -7.36 8.05
C SER A 114 -28.51 -6.58 9.33
N PRO A 115 -29.78 -6.37 9.72
CA PRO A 115 -30.11 -5.57 10.88
C PRO A 115 -29.41 -6.16 12.11
N GLY A 116 -28.64 -5.34 12.82
CA GLY A 116 -27.99 -5.75 14.06
C GLY A 116 -26.56 -6.28 13.94
N ARG A 117 -25.93 -6.31 12.75
CA ARG A 117 -24.48 -6.47 12.69
C ARG A 117 -23.81 -5.22 13.26
N ALA A 118 -23.08 -5.39 14.36
CA ALA A 118 -22.27 -4.30 14.91
C ALA A 118 -21.21 -3.86 13.90
N LEU A 119 -21.16 -2.55 13.64
CA LEU A 119 -20.13 -1.94 12.80
C LEU A 119 -18.75 -2.02 13.49
N PRO A 120 -17.64 -2.01 12.74
CA PRO A 120 -16.32 -1.88 13.34
C PRO A 120 -16.26 -0.59 14.17
N PRO A 121 -15.82 -0.67 15.44
CA PRO A 121 -15.71 0.51 16.29
C PRO A 121 -14.63 1.44 15.76
N ASP A 122 -14.76 2.73 16.06
CA ASP A 122 -13.69 3.68 15.79
C ASP A 122 -12.47 3.38 16.68
N PRO A 123 -11.24 3.45 16.13
CA PRO A 123 -10.05 3.49 16.96
C PRO A 123 -10.10 4.71 17.91
N PRO A 124 -9.55 4.61 19.11
CA PRO A 124 -9.48 5.76 20.02
C PRO A 124 -8.65 6.87 19.36
N LEU A 125 -9.18 8.09 19.38
CA LEU A 125 -8.40 9.25 18.95
C LEU A 125 -7.24 9.46 19.92
N PRO A 126 -6.02 9.68 19.42
CA PRO A 126 -4.90 10.01 20.29
C PRO A 126 -5.14 11.30 21.06
N SER A 127 -4.59 11.35 22.28
CA SER A 127 -4.62 12.54 23.12
C SER A 127 -3.43 13.46 22.87
N SER A 128 -2.31 12.90 22.42
CA SER A 128 -1.10 13.62 22.06
C SER A 128 -0.28 12.80 21.07
N CYS A 129 0.62 13.46 20.34
CA CYS A 129 1.63 12.80 19.54
C CYS A 129 3.00 13.43 19.76
N LYS A 130 4.05 12.64 19.56
CA LYS A 130 5.44 13.07 19.54
C LYS A 130 6.04 12.76 18.18
N VAL A 131 6.59 13.77 17.53
CA VAL A 131 7.25 13.64 16.24
C VAL A 131 8.75 13.34 16.42
N GLU A 132 9.26 12.40 15.63
CA GLU A 132 10.66 11.96 15.64
C GLU A 132 11.17 11.75 14.21
N GLY A 133 12.39 12.19 13.93
CA GLY A 133 13.06 11.90 12.67
C GLY A 133 13.60 10.46 12.67
N LEU A 134 13.34 9.72 11.60
CA LEU A 134 13.88 8.37 11.42
C LEU A 134 15.34 8.43 10.96
N PRO A 135 16.21 7.51 11.41
CA PRO A 135 17.60 7.47 10.98
C PRO A 135 17.68 7.02 9.50
N ILE A 136 18.46 7.75 8.69
CA ILE A 136 18.61 7.48 7.24
C ILE A 136 20.06 7.08 6.85
N GLY A 137 20.90 6.80 7.85
CA GLY A 137 22.31 6.48 7.65
C GLY A 137 23.08 7.65 7.03
N THR A 138 23.79 7.39 5.92
CA THR A 138 24.56 8.41 5.19
C THR A 138 23.76 9.14 4.11
N ALA A 139 22.47 8.81 3.93
CA ALA A 139 21.61 9.53 3.00
C ALA A 139 21.37 10.96 3.48
N LYS A 140 21.08 11.86 2.53
CA LYS A 140 20.76 13.27 2.83
C LYS A 140 19.27 13.53 2.95
N SER A 141 18.45 12.61 2.46
CA SER A 141 17.03 12.78 2.27
C SER A 141 16.39 11.40 2.13
N ALA A 142 15.21 11.22 2.70
CA ALA A 142 14.42 10.00 2.59
C ALA A 142 12.94 10.28 2.85
N ASP A 143 12.09 9.40 2.38
CA ASP A 143 10.67 9.33 2.65
C ASP A 143 10.29 7.96 3.22
N VAL A 144 9.26 7.93 4.07
CA VAL A 144 8.56 6.69 4.43
C VAL A 144 7.45 6.52 3.42
N THR A 145 7.41 5.39 2.71
CA THR A 145 6.43 5.13 1.65
C THR A 145 5.34 4.16 2.08
N ALA A 146 5.61 3.31 3.07
CA ALA A 146 4.63 2.39 3.63
C ALA A 146 4.98 1.93 5.05
N GLY A 147 4.02 1.30 5.71
CA GLY A 147 4.20 0.74 7.05
C GLY A 147 3.18 -0.33 7.36
N ASP A 148 3.55 -1.26 8.23
CA ASP A 148 2.69 -2.38 8.57
C ASP A 148 1.49 -1.91 9.40
N PRO A 149 0.44 -2.75 9.54
CA PRO A 149 -0.74 -2.39 10.31
C PRO A 149 -0.47 -1.99 11.77
N THR A 150 0.70 -2.33 12.33
CA THR A 150 1.11 -1.92 13.69
C THR A 150 1.98 -0.67 13.74
N GLY A 151 2.45 -0.17 12.59
CA GLY A 151 3.42 0.91 12.47
C GLY A 151 4.80 0.57 13.04
N ARG A 152 5.07 -0.70 13.33
CA ARG A 152 6.36 -1.15 13.87
C ARG A 152 7.38 -1.34 12.77
N ILE A 153 6.96 -1.80 11.59
CA ILE A 153 7.81 -1.95 10.43
C ILE A 153 7.40 -0.87 9.44
N LEU A 154 8.35 -0.02 9.07
CA LEU A 154 8.18 1.01 8.06
C LEU A 154 9.15 0.71 6.92
N VAL A 155 8.73 1.02 5.70
CA VAL A 155 9.60 0.98 4.52
C VAL A 155 9.56 2.32 3.81
N GLY A 156 10.64 2.61 3.11
CA GLY A 156 10.81 3.88 2.43
C GLY A 156 11.93 3.82 1.43
N ARG A 157 12.34 4.98 0.94
CA ARG A 157 13.47 5.08 0.02
C ARG A 157 14.33 6.31 0.34
N THR A 158 15.56 6.29 -0.14
CA THR A 158 16.38 7.50 -0.18
C THR A 158 15.85 8.42 -1.29
N GLU A 159 15.90 9.74 -1.08
CA GLU A 159 15.37 10.75 -2.01
C GLU A 159 16.51 11.69 -2.47
N PRO A 160 17.35 11.28 -3.44
CA PRO A 160 18.51 12.03 -3.82
C PRO A 160 18.12 13.34 -4.51
N VAL A 161 18.54 14.46 -3.92
CA VAL A 161 18.35 15.83 -4.47
C VAL A 161 18.97 15.99 -5.88
N ALA A 162 19.85 15.08 -6.31
CA ALA A 162 20.32 14.97 -7.69
C ALA A 162 20.84 13.54 -8.00
N ARG A 163 20.31 12.91 -9.07
CA ARG A 163 20.81 11.67 -9.73
C ARG A 163 21.48 10.61 -8.81
N GLY A 164 20.89 10.33 -7.66
CA GLY A 164 21.42 9.35 -6.72
C GLY A 164 20.72 8.00 -6.78
N GLU A 165 21.25 7.05 -6.01
CA GLU A 165 20.62 5.73 -5.82
C GLU A 165 19.33 5.91 -4.97
N LEU A 166 18.22 5.26 -5.39
CA LEU A 166 17.01 5.11 -4.59
C LEU A 166 17.09 3.76 -3.85
N ASP A 167 17.82 3.76 -2.74
CA ASP A 167 17.94 2.58 -1.88
C ASP A 167 16.62 2.35 -1.14
N VAL A 168 16.23 1.08 -0.94
CA VAL A 168 15.13 0.75 -0.03
C VAL A 168 15.62 0.87 1.40
N LEU A 169 14.89 1.59 2.22
CA LEU A 169 15.13 1.72 3.65
C LEU A 169 14.07 0.93 4.42
N VAL A 170 14.49 0.21 5.47
CA VAL A 170 13.58 -0.54 6.34
C VAL A 170 13.83 -0.15 7.78
N TRP A 171 12.80 0.33 8.44
CA TRP A 171 12.82 0.62 9.86
C TRP A 171 12.01 -0.39 10.65
N ARG A 172 12.50 -0.72 11.85
CA ARG A 172 11.74 -1.46 12.85
C ARG A 172 11.80 -0.73 14.18
N ASP A 173 10.64 -0.43 14.74
CA ASP A 173 10.50 0.28 16.02
C ASP A 173 11.33 1.59 16.03
N GLY A 174 11.25 2.36 14.93
CA GLY A 174 11.97 3.63 14.74
C GLY A 174 13.45 3.52 14.39
N LYS A 175 14.01 2.30 14.30
CA LYS A 175 15.44 2.07 14.00
C LYS A 175 15.64 1.57 12.58
N LEU A 176 16.62 2.13 11.87
CA LEU A 176 17.02 1.63 10.55
C LEU A 176 17.67 0.25 10.73
N ILE A 177 17.02 -0.79 10.23
CA ILE A 177 17.51 -2.17 10.30
C ILE A 177 18.08 -2.66 8.96
N ASP A 178 17.73 -1.99 7.87
CA ASP A 178 18.21 -2.36 6.54
C ASP A 178 18.30 -1.18 5.59
N ARG A 179 19.24 -1.27 4.67
CA ARG A 179 19.42 -0.37 3.54
C ARG A 179 19.84 -1.19 2.32
N VAL A 180 18.91 -1.40 1.42
CA VAL A 180 19.13 -2.28 0.26
C VAL A 180 19.35 -1.46 -1.00
N LYS A 181 20.54 -1.58 -1.55
CA LYS A 181 20.85 -1.06 -2.88
C LYS A 181 20.08 -1.85 -3.94
N GLN A 182 19.35 -1.14 -4.78
CA GLN A 182 18.63 -1.76 -5.89
C GLN A 182 19.54 -1.84 -7.13
N ARG A 183 19.46 -2.96 -7.86
CA ARG A 183 20.12 -3.12 -9.15
C ARG A 183 19.18 -2.71 -10.29
N GLY A 184 19.64 -1.86 -11.19
CA GLY A 184 18.87 -1.37 -12.33
C GLY A 184 17.95 -0.21 -11.93
N ASP A 185 16.79 -0.12 -12.59
CA ASP A 185 15.85 0.96 -12.31
C ASP A 185 15.36 0.93 -10.86
N PRO A 186 15.27 2.11 -10.22
CA PRO A 186 14.86 2.20 -8.83
C PRO A 186 13.39 1.83 -8.66
N GLY A 187 13.12 0.97 -7.69
CA GLY A 187 11.77 0.61 -7.24
C GLY A 187 11.36 1.34 -5.98
N THR A 188 10.05 1.39 -5.73
CA THR A 188 9.46 1.91 -4.51
C THR A 188 8.62 0.82 -3.87
N MET A 189 8.73 0.65 -2.56
CA MET A 189 7.85 -0.24 -1.80
C MET A 189 6.60 0.54 -1.40
N THR A 190 5.42 0.04 -1.76
CA THR A 190 4.13 0.71 -1.54
C THR A 190 3.35 0.10 -0.37
N ASP A 191 3.72 -1.08 0.10
CA ASP A 191 3.10 -1.70 1.27
C ASP A 191 4.04 -2.70 1.97
N VAL A 192 3.76 -3.01 3.25
CA VAL A 192 4.51 -3.98 4.05
C VAL A 192 3.61 -4.64 5.10
N ASN A 193 3.70 -5.97 5.24
CA ASN A 193 2.91 -6.69 6.25
C ASN A 193 3.63 -6.85 7.60
N ARG A 194 2.96 -7.42 8.61
CA ARG A 194 3.54 -7.62 9.95
C ARG A 194 4.76 -8.54 10.00
N SER A 195 4.97 -9.35 8.96
CA SER A 195 6.14 -10.23 8.84
C SER A 195 7.36 -9.49 8.26
N GLY A 196 7.21 -8.23 7.85
CA GLY A 196 8.27 -7.44 7.22
C GLY A 196 8.49 -7.77 5.75
N ILE A 197 7.52 -8.42 5.10
CA ILE A 197 7.52 -8.59 3.65
C ILE A 197 6.92 -7.33 3.06
N ALA A 198 7.71 -6.61 2.28
CA ALA A 198 7.25 -5.41 1.59
C ALA A 198 7.03 -5.70 0.10
N VAL A 199 6.12 -4.98 -0.52
CA VAL A 199 5.81 -5.08 -1.95
C VAL A 199 5.80 -3.72 -2.59
N GLY A 200 5.96 -3.69 -3.91
CA GLY A 200 5.92 -2.44 -4.65
C GLY A 200 6.22 -2.65 -6.12
N GLY A 201 6.85 -1.66 -6.74
CA GLY A 201 7.30 -1.82 -8.12
C GLY A 201 8.31 -0.80 -8.59
N ARG A 202 8.82 -1.05 -9.79
CA ARG A 202 9.65 -0.11 -10.54
C ARG A 202 8.80 0.71 -11.48
N SER A 203 9.04 2.01 -11.50
CA SER A 203 8.61 2.88 -12.59
C SER A 203 9.67 2.85 -13.69
N GLY A 204 9.26 2.96 -14.96
CA GLY A 204 10.18 3.00 -16.09
C GLY A 204 9.52 2.49 -17.36
N GLU A 205 10.33 2.22 -18.38
CA GLU A 205 9.87 1.61 -19.64
C GLU A 205 9.32 0.19 -19.43
N PHE A 206 9.87 -0.54 -18.44
CA PHE A 206 9.49 -1.91 -18.10
C PHE A 206 9.10 -2.01 -16.62
N PRO A 207 7.89 -1.53 -16.24
CA PRO A 207 7.43 -1.58 -14.86
C PRO A 207 7.37 -3.02 -14.36
N SER A 208 7.98 -3.28 -13.21
CA SER A 208 8.03 -4.64 -12.66
C SER A 208 7.65 -4.66 -11.20
N ALA A 209 6.83 -5.65 -10.84
CA ALA A 209 6.32 -5.83 -9.50
C ALA A 209 7.46 -6.42 -8.66
N LEU A 210 7.71 -5.80 -7.52
CA LEU A 210 8.80 -6.14 -6.62
C LEU A 210 8.27 -6.60 -5.28
N TRP A 211 9.12 -7.33 -4.57
CA TRP A 211 8.95 -7.61 -3.17
C TRP A 211 10.30 -7.59 -2.46
N TYR A 212 10.28 -7.25 -1.18
CA TYR A 212 11.43 -7.26 -0.30
C TYR A 212 11.21 -8.26 0.85
N GLN A 213 12.27 -9.00 1.18
CA GLN A 213 12.37 -9.78 2.40
C GLN A 213 13.85 -9.96 2.75
N GLU A 214 14.19 -9.76 4.02
CA GLU A 214 15.50 -10.12 4.59
C GLU A 214 16.72 -9.59 3.79
N GLY A 215 16.79 -8.28 3.53
CA GLY A 215 17.93 -7.69 2.82
C GLY A 215 17.91 -7.82 1.31
N MET A 216 16.86 -8.41 0.73
CA MET A 216 16.80 -8.66 -0.70
C MET A 216 15.51 -8.11 -1.31
N VAL A 217 15.67 -7.30 -2.35
CA VAL A 217 14.59 -6.91 -3.26
C VAL A 217 14.61 -7.86 -4.46
N ARG A 218 13.48 -8.48 -4.75
CA ARG A 218 13.29 -9.44 -5.84
C ARG A 218 12.10 -9.05 -6.69
N ARG A 219 12.10 -9.49 -7.93
CA ARG A 219 10.94 -9.37 -8.82
C ARG A 219 9.91 -10.45 -8.46
N LEU A 220 8.64 -10.08 -8.45
CA LEU A 220 7.53 -11.04 -8.35
C LEU A 220 7.41 -11.84 -9.65
N GLY A 221 6.93 -13.09 -9.55
CA GLY A 221 6.62 -13.89 -10.72
C GLY A 221 5.50 -13.28 -11.56
N GLY A 222 5.42 -13.65 -12.83
CA GLY A 222 4.38 -13.20 -13.75
C GLY A 222 4.90 -12.29 -14.84
N TYR A 223 4.08 -11.32 -15.22
CA TYR A 223 4.30 -10.52 -16.42
C TYR A 223 5.38 -9.43 -16.25
N ASP A 224 5.94 -8.97 -17.37
CA ASP A 224 7.01 -7.95 -17.44
C ASP A 224 6.53 -6.49 -17.25
N TYR A 225 5.22 -6.28 -17.04
CA TYR A 225 4.60 -4.95 -16.99
C TYR A 225 3.62 -4.83 -15.83
N GLY A 226 4.07 -5.09 -14.60
CA GLY A 226 3.20 -5.10 -13.44
C GLY A 226 3.75 -4.29 -12.28
N THR A 227 2.88 -3.89 -11.36
CA THR A 227 3.23 -3.23 -10.10
C THR A 227 2.46 -3.93 -8.98
N ALA A 228 3.13 -4.32 -7.90
CA ALA A 228 2.45 -4.71 -6.68
C ALA A 228 2.15 -3.46 -5.86
N ILE A 229 0.96 -3.42 -5.26
CA ILE A 229 0.44 -2.21 -4.60
C ILE A 229 0.23 -2.47 -3.11
N ALA A 230 -0.36 -3.62 -2.76
CA ALA A 230 -0.70 -3.94 -1.38
C ALA A 230 -0.43 -5.42 -1.04
N ILE A 231 -0.20 -5.72 0.23
CA ILE A 231 0.06 -7.05 0.79
C ILE A 231 -0.62 -7.22 2.16
N ASN A 232 -1.35 -8.32 2.35
CA ASN A 232 -1.92 -8.64 3.65
C ASN A 232 -0.99 -9.52 4.53
N ASP A 233 -1.38 -9.81 5.76
CA ASP A 233 -0.55 -10.61 6.68
C ASP A 233 -0.42 -12.08 6.27
N ALA A 234 -1.31 -12.59 5.42
CA ALA A 234 -1.17 -13.92 4.83
C ALA A 234 -0.15 -13.97 3.68
N GLY A 235 0.41 -12.82 3.28
CA GLY A 235 1.35 -12.69 2.18
C GLY A 235 0.70 -12.65 0.80
N MET A 236 -0.62 -12.50 0.73
CA MET A 236 -1.33 -12.31 -0.53
C MET A 236 -1.14 -10.87 -1.01
N ILE A 237 -0.84 -10.70 -2.29
CA ILE A 237 -0.42 -9.42 -2.86
C ILE A 237 -1.44 -8.99 -3.91
N ALA A 238 -1.91 -7.76 -3.86
CA ALA A 238 -2.70 -7.14 -4.91
C ALA A 238 -1.84 -6.18 -5.75
N GLY A 239 -2.17 -6.06 -7.03
CA GLY A 239 -1.47 -5.14 -7.91
C GLY A 239 -2.17 -4.94 -9.24
N THR A 240 -1.46 -4.26 -10.15
CA THR A 240 -1.95 -3.95 -11.49
C THR A 240 -0.94 -4.46 -12.51
N TYR A 241 -1.45 -4.93 -13.65
CA TYR A 241 -0.69 -5.30 -14.82
C TYR A 241 -1.10 -4.43 -15.99
N GLU A 242 -0.17 -4.01 -16.83
CA GLU A 242 -0.43 -3.28 -18.06
C GLU A 242 -0.05 -4.13 -19.27
N PHE A 243 -0.96 -4.25 -20.25
CA PHE A 243 -0.68 -4.94 -21.50
C PHE A 243 -1.40 -4.26 -22.65
N ASN A 244 -0.67 -3.95 -23.72
CA ASN A 244 -1.20 -3.26 -24.89
C ASN A 244 -1.98 -1.98 -24.52
N GLY A 245 -1.46 -1.21 -23.55
CA GLY A 245 -2.09 0.01 -23.04
C GLY A 245 -3.35 -0.20 -22.21
N GLN A 246 -3.69 -1.45 -21.86
CA GLN A 246 -4.79 -1.78 -20.95
C GLN A 246 -4.25 -2.19 -19.58
N THR A 247 -4.72 -1.53 -18.53
CA THR A 247 -4.46 -1.94 -17.15
C THR A 247 -5.45 -3.02 -16.73
N ARG A 248 -5.00 -4.00 -15.95
CA ARG A 248 -5.85 -5.03 -15.33
C ARG A 248 -5.43 -5.25 -13.89
N PRO A 249 -6.40 -5.33 -12.96
CA PRO A 249 -6.07 -5.70 -11.60
C PRO A 249 -5.68 -7.18 -11.55
N GLN A 250 -4.76 -7.51 -10.66
CA GLN A 250 -4.24 -8.87 -10.49
C GLN A 250 -3.86 -9.14 -9.03
N ARG A 251 -3.64 -10.41 -8.70
CA ARG A 251 -3.28 -10.84 -7.35
C ARG A 251 -2.30 -12.01 -7.36
N TRP A 252 -1.35 -12.02 -6.43
CA TRP A 252 -0.47 -13.15 -6.17
C TRP A 252 -0.86 -13.82 -4.86
N SER A 253 -0.84 -15.14 -4.81
CA SER A 253 -1.12 -15.90 -3.59
C SER A 253 0.03 -15.83 -2.56
N SER A 254 1.25 -15.51 -3.00
CA SER A 254 2.43 -15.29 -2.17
C SER A 254 3.51 -14.49 -2.92
N PRO A 255 4.55 -13.97 -2.24
CA PRO A 255 5.69 -13.32 -2.91
C PRO A 255 6.49 -14.24 -3.83
N THR A 256 6.37 -15.56 -3.65
CA THR A 256 7.06 -16.56 -4.47
C THR A 256 6.15 -17.19 -5.52
N ALA A 257 4.90 -16.70 -5.66
CA ALA A 257 3.99 -17.21 -6.67
C ALA A 257 4.54 -16.95 -8.08
N TYR A 258 4.61 -18.00 -8.89
CA TYR A 258 5.17 -17.91 -10.23
C TYR A 258 4.30 -17.09 -11.20
N ARG A 259 2.98 -17.09 -11.03
CA ARG A 259 2.04 -16.32 -11.85
C ARG A 259 0.98 -15.66 -10.97
N PRO A 260 0.59 -14.40 -11.28
CA PRO A 260 -0.58 -13.78 -10.69
C PRO A 260 -1.88 -14.35 -11.29
N GLU A 261 -2.94 -14.24 -10.52
CA GLU A 261 -4.32 -14.34 -10.97
C GLU A 261 -4.75 -12.98 -11.52
N VAL A 262 -4.98 -12.89 -12.83
CA VAL A 262 -5.51 -11.67 -13.46
C VAL A 262 -7.02 -11.63 -13.26
N MET A 263 -7.52 -10.53 -12.74
CA MET A 263 -8.95 -10.37 -12.48
C MET A 263 -9.70 -10.19 -13.81
N PRO A 264 -10.82 -10.90 -14.01
CA PRO A 264 -11.63 -10.72 -15.20
C PRO A 264 -12.29 -9.34 -15.18
N LEU A 265 -12.26 -8.65 -16.32
CA LEU A 265 -13.02 -7.42 -16.50
C LEU A 265 -14.51 -7.74 -16.64
N ILE A 266 -15.36 -6.90 -16.06
CA ILE A 266 -16.80 -7.00 -16.20
C ILE A 266 -17.19 -6.39 -17.55
N ASN A 267 -18.21 -6.95 -18.22
CA ASN A 267 -18.78 -6.40 -19.46
C ASN A 267 -18.92 -4.87 -19.40
N GLY A 268 -18.40 -4.19 -20.42
CA GLY A 268 -18.39 -2.73 -20.53
C GLY A 268 -17.15 -2.04 -19.96
N HIS A 269 -16.24 -2.76 -19.29
CA HIS A 269 -14.98 -2.19 -18.80
C HIS A 269 -13.81 -2.59 -19.71
N THR A 270 -12.90 -1.64 -19.94
CA THR A 270 -11.73 -1.80 -20.81
C THR A 270 -10.42 -1.93 -20.04
N GLY A 271 -10.44 -1.61 -18.75
CA GLY A 271 -9.29 -1.73 -17.87
C GLY A 271 -9.66 -1.68 -16.39
N GLY A 272 -8.65 -1.66 -15.54
CA GLY A 272 -8.82 -1.50 -14.11
C GLY A 272 -7.52 -1.64 -13.32
N ARG A 273 -7.59 -1.26 -12.05
CA ARG A 273 -6.46 -1.18 -11.12
C ARG A 273 -6.84 -1.72 -9.75
N ALA A 274 -5.91 -2.39 -9.09
CA ALA A 274 -6.05 -2.72 -7.69
C ALA A 274 -5.52 -1.55 -6.84
N TRP A 275 -6.13 -1.34 -5.68
CA TRP A 275 -5.73 -0.29 -4.75
C TRP A 275 -5.23 -0.85 -3.43
N ASP A 276 -5.89 -1.90 -2.92
CA ASP A 276 -5.58 -2.46 -1.62
C ASP A 276 -6.13 -3.89 -1.47
N ILE A 277 -5.71 -4.60 -0.42
CA ILE A 277 -6.18 -5.94 -0.07
C ILE A 277 -6.39 -6.10 1.44
N ASP A 278 -7.57 -6.58 1.84
CA ASP A 278 -7.84 -6.86 3.25
C ASP A 278 -7.25 -8.21 3.72
N GLU A 279 -7.35 -8.44 5.03
CA GLU A 279 -6.89 -9.68 5.68
C GLU A 279 -7.67 -10.94 5.29
N ALA A 280 -8.85 -10.78 4.67
CA ALA A 280 -9.62 -11.89 4.13
C ALA A 280 -9.26 -12.19 2.66
N GLY A 281 -8.35 -11.41 2.05
CA GLY A 281 -7.98 -11.51 0.65
C GLY A 281 -8.95 -10.81 -0.30
N THR A 282 -9.83 -9.96 0.21
CA THR A 282 -10.71 -9.09 -0.59
C THR A 282 -9.87 -7.95 -1.15
N THR A 283 -9.76 -7.88 -2.47
CA THR A 283 -9.06 -6.79 -3.16
C THR A 283 -10.02 -5.66 -3.49
N LEU A 284 -9.61 -4.43 -3.18
CA LEU A 284 -10.28 -3.21 -3.61
C LEU A 284 -9.79 -2.85 -5.01
N VAL A 285 -10.71 -2.71 -5.97
CA VAL A 285 -10.37 -2.41 -7.36
C VAL A 285 -11.22 -1.28 -7.93
N THR A 286 -10.65 -0.53 -8.85
CA THR A 286 -11.42 0.35 -9.75
C THR A 286 -11.36 -0.23 -11.15
N LEU A 287 -12.50 -0.32 -11.82
CA LEU A 287 -12.58 -0.70 -13.22
C LEU A 287 -12.94 0.51 -14.07
N ASP A 288 -12.33 0.60 -15.25
CA ASP A 288 -12.48 1.71 -16.19
C ASP A 288 -13.50 1.36 -17.27
N GLY A 289 -14.66 2.05 -17.29
CA GLY A 289 -15.77 1.81 -18.22
C GLY A 289 -15.99 2.87 -19.30
N GLY A 290 -14.96 3.64 -19.66
CA GLY A 290 -15.06 4.82 -20.53
C GLY A 290 -15.05 6.16 -19.75
N PRO A 291 -15.21 7.32 -20.43
CA PRO A 291 -14.90 8.65 -19.88
C PRO A 291 -15.65 9.07 -18.62
N ALA A 292 -16.72 8.36 -18.26
CA ALA A 292 -17.60 8.71 -17.14
C ALA A 292 -17.86 7.53 -16.18
N HIS A 293 -17.08 6.44 -16.26
CA HIS A 293 -17.42 5.17 -15.63
C HIS A 293 -16.25 4.51 -14.91
N GLU A 294 -15.44 5.27 -14.18
CA GLU A 294 -14.64 4.65 -13.10
C GLU A 294 -15.60 4.16 -12.02
N GLN A 295 -15.54 2.86 -11.73
CA GLN A 295 -16.40 2.25 -10.73
C GLN A 295 -15.57 1.38 -9.79
N THR A 296 -15.79 1.59 -8.49
CA THR A 296 -15.13 0.80 -7.45
C THR A 296 -15.88 -0.51 -7.20
N TYR A 297 -15.13 -1.61 -7.09
CA TYR A 297 -15.60 -2.94 -6.74
C TYR A 297 -14.74 -3.56 -5.62
N LEU A 298 -15.33 -4.52 -4.94
CA LEU A 298 -14.67 -5.48 -4.08
C LEU A 298 -14.54 -6.79 -4.85
N TRP A 299 -13.34 -7.34 -4.93
CA TRP A 299 -13.09 -8.68 -5.47
C TRP A 299 -12.70 -9.61 -4.36
N PHE A 300 -13.54 -10.59 -4.05
CA PHE A 300 -13.36 -11.47 -2.91
C PHE A 300 -12.36 -12.59 -3.22
N ALA A 301 -11.86 -13.22 -2.16
CA ALA A 301 -10.96 -14.38 -2.24
C ALA A 301 -11.49 -15.52 -3.12
N ASP A 302 -12.81 -15.71 -3.18
CA ASP A 302 -13.47 -16.75 -3.98
C ASP A 302 -13.70 -16.37 -5.45
N GLY A 303 -13.17 -15.23 -5.90
CA GLY A 303 -13.26 -14.74 -7.28
C GLY A 303 -14.56 -13.99 -7.60
N SER A 304 -15.51 -13.94 -6.67
CA SER A 304 -16.74 -13.16 -6.85
C SER A 304 -16.48 -11.66 -6.67
N ILE A 305 -17.36 -10.83 -7.23
CA ILE A 305 -17.24 -9.37 -7.24
C ILE A 305 -18.48 -8.70 -6.65
N GLN A 306 -18.31 -7.56 -6.00
CA GLN A 306 -19.40 -6.72 -5.52
C GLN A 306 -19.12 -5.26 -5.88
N LYS A 307 -20.08 -4.60 -6.49
CA LYS A 307 -20.01 -3.16 -6.76
C LYS A 307 -20.16 -2.39 -5.45
N ILE A 308 -19.31 -1.37 -5.23
CA ILE A 308 -19.54 -0.39 -4.18
C ILE A 308 -20.49 0.67 -4.73
N THR A 309 -21.77 0.61 -4.35
CA THR A 309 -22.78 1.60 -4.74
C THR A 309 -22.69 2.79 -3.80
N THR A 310 -22.56 4.00 -4.35
CA THR A 310 -22.64 5.23 -3.56
C THR A 310 -24.02 5.36 -2.93
N PRO A 311 -24.14 5.99 -1.74
CA PRO A 311 -25.45 6.20 -1.15
C PRO A 311 -26.33 7.04 -2.10
N PRO A 312 -27.66 6.87 -2.09
CA PRO A 312 -28.54 7.71 -2.88
C PRO A 312 -28.27 9.19 -2.60
N SER A 313 -28.11 9.98 -3.66
CA SER A 313 -27.91 11.41 -3.48
C SER A 313 -29.15 12.02 -2.83
N LEU A 314 -28.95 12.78 -1.75
CA LEU A 314 -30.02 13.59 -1.14
C LEU A 314 -30.50 14.69 -2.09
N ASP A 315 -29.68 15.05 -3.08
CA ASP A 315 -29.96 16.05 -4.10
C ASP A 315 -29.91 15.40 -5.49
N PRO A 316 -31.03 15.24 -6.20
CA PRO A 316 -31.05 14.62 -7.52
C PRO A 316 -30.29 15.45 -8.57
N ALA A 317 -30.05 16.74 -8.32
CA ALA A 317 -29.23 17.58 -9.20
C ALA A 317 -27.72 17.30 -9.05
N LYS A 318 -27.33 16.46 -8.09
CA LYS A 318 -25.93 16.09 -7.84
C LYS A 318 -25.66 14.65 -8.17
N ARG A 319 -24.64 14.42 -8.99
CA ARG A 319 -24.03 13.13 -9.22
C ARG A 319 -22.97 12.88 -8.16
N GLN A 320 -22.92 11.66 -7.64
CA GLN A 320 -21.92 11.22 -6.69
C GLN A 320 -21.03 10.15 -7.32
N THR A 321 -19.72 10.29 -7.18
CA THR A 321 -18.75 9.27 -7.55
C THR A 321 -17.81 9.00 -6.37
N PHE A 322 -17.51 7.72 -6.13
CA PHE A 322 -16.63 7.32 -5.05
C PHE A 322 -15.35 6.70 -5.59
N LYS A 323 -14.23 7.32 -5.24
CA LYS A 323 -12.89 6.83 -5.52
C LYS A 323 -12.32 6.27 -4.23
N ALA A 324 -12.31 4.94 -4.12
CA ALA A 324 -11.76 4.29 -2.96
C ALA A 324 -10.23 4.38 -2.94
N GLY A 325 -9.67 4.40 -1.73
CA GLY A 325 -8.24 4.49 -1.48
C GLY A 325 -7.69 3.24 -0.83
N ALA A 326 -8.15 2.92 0.39
CA ALA A 326 -7.55 1.85 1.21
C ALA A 326 -8.56 1.22 2.19
N PHE A 327 -8.24 0.02 2.66
CA PHE A 327 -8.81 -0.63 3.81
C PHE A 327 -8.10 -0.19 5.08
N HIS A 328 -8.86 0.37 6.03
CA HIS A 328 -8.36 0.66 7.37
C HIS A 328 -9.45 0.49 8.41
N PHE A 329 -9.11 0.01 9.61
CA PHE A 329 -10.05 -0.12 10.74
C PHE A 329 -11.29 -0.98 10.41
N GLY A 330 -11.20 -1.86 9.41
CA GLY A 330 -12.34 -2.65 8.89
C GLY A 330 -13.28 -1.90 7.95
N TRP A 331 -12.88 -0.73 7.45
CA TRP A 331 -13.62 0.10 6.51
C TRP A 331 -12.82 0.32 5.22
N VAL A 332 -13.51 0.59 4.13
CA VAL A 332 -12.91 1.15 2.91
C VAL A 332 -13.03 2.66 2.99
N TYR A 333 -11.90 3.36 3.04
CA TYR A 333 -11.85 4.82 2.97
C TYR A 333 -11.70 5.29 1.52
N GLY A 334 -12.22 6.48 1.22
CA GLY A 334 -12.06 7.09 -0.09
C GLY A 334 -12.66 8.49 -0.17
N GLU A 335 -12.54 9.09 -1.35
CA GLU A 335 -13.11 10.39 -1.65
C GLU A 335 -14.45 10.23 -2.37
N MET A 336 -15.47 10.89 -1.86
CA MET A 336 -16.72 11.12 -2.57
C MET A 336 -16.64 12.47 -3.28
N ALA A 337 -16.66 12.46 -4.61
CA ALA A 337 -16.81 13.67 -5.40
C ALA A 337 -18.30 13.92 -5.70
N PHE A 338 -18.71 15.16 -5.53
CA PHE A 338 -20.04 15.64 -5.86
C PHE A 338 -19.91 16.51 -7.10
N SER A 339 -20.61 16.14 -8.17
CA SER A 339 -20.66 16.92 -9.41
C SER A 339 -22.08 17.39 -9.68
N ASP A 340 -22.20 18.57 -10.28
CA ASP A 340 -23.46 19.03 -10.84
C ASP A 340 -23.87 18.12 -12.01
N SER A 341 -25.09 17.58 -11.98
CA SER A 341 -25.54 16.58 -12.96
C SER A 341 -25.69 17.15 -14.37
N ALA A 342 -25.92 18.46 -14.52
CA ALA A 342 -26.12 19.10 -15.82
C ALA A 342 -24.79 19.42 -16.53
N THR A 343 -23.81 19.88 -15.75
CA THR A 343 -22.51 20.35 -16.27
C THR A 343 -21.39 19.33 -16.11
N GLY A 344 -21.53 18.37 -15.21
CA GLY A 344 -20.48 17.43 -14.82
C GLY A 344 -19.39 18.05 -13.94
N LEU A 345 -19.45 19.34 -13.63
CA LEU A 345 -18.45 20.05 -12.84
C LEU A 345 -18.43 19.53 -11.41
N THR A 346 -17.24 19.17 -10.90
CA THR A 346 -17.06 18.83 -9.48
C THR A 346 -17.25 20.08 -8.62
N ILE A 347 -18.28 20.05 -7.77
CA ILE A 347 -18.67 21.16 -6.88
C ILE A 347 -18.25 20.92 -5.42
N GLY A 348 -17.82 19.71 -5.09
CA GLY A 348 -17.33 19.39 -3.75
C GLY A 348 -16.68 18.02 -3.68
N ARG A 349 -15.85 17.83 -2.66
CA ARG A 349 -15.22 16.57 -2.29
C ARG A 349 -15.31 16.38 -0.80
N GLN A 350 -15.53 15.16 -0.35
CA GLN A 350 -15.55 14.82 1.06
C GLN A 350 -15.07 13.38 1.25
N THR A 351 -14.33 13.15 2.33
CA THR A 351 -13.90 11.81 2.71
C THR A 351 -15.07 11.01 3.27
N TYR A 352 -15.26 9.79 2.77
CA TYR A 352 -16.23 8.83 3.27
C TYR A 352 -15.52 7.51 3.60
N ARG A 353 -16.21 6.72 4.41
CA ARG A 353 -15.87 5.32 4.60
C ARG A 353 -17.06 4.41 4.42
N TYR A 354 -16.81 3.21 3.91
CA TYR A 354 -17.77 2.19 3.56
C TYR A 354 -17.45 0.88 4.30
N GLU A 355 -18.42 0.27 4.98
CA GLU A 355 -18.24 -1.04 5.62
C GLU A 355 -18.66 -2.14 4.64
N PRO A 356 -17.71 -2.95 4.13
CA PRO A 356 -17.96 -3.90 3.04
C PRO A 356 -19.10 -4.89 3.26
N ALA A 357 -19.34 -5.27 4.51
CA ALA A 357 -20.19 -6.41 4.83
C ALA A 357 -21.65 -6.04 5.12
N SER A 358 -21.92 -4.79 5.43
CA SER A 358 -23.24 -4.23 5.71
C SER A 358 -23.68 -3.23 4.64
N GLY A 359 -22.76 -2.73 3.82
CA GLY A 359 -23.03 -1.67 2.86
C GLY A 359 -23.17 -0.29 3.51
N THR A 360 -22.79 -0.15 4.78
CA THR A 360 -23.01 1.09 5.54
C THR A 360 -22.00 2.15 5.13
N TRP A 361 -22.50 3.35 4.85
CA TRP A 361 -21.70 4.55 4.57
C TRP A 361 -21.62 5.47 5.77
N GLN A 362 -20.46 6.07 5.99
CA GLN A 362 -20.27 7.12 6.99
C GLN A 362 -19.40 8.24 6.43
N ALA A 363 -19.87 9.47 6.56
CA ALA A 363 -19.04 10.64 6.33
C ALA A 363 -17.92 10.70 7.38
N VAL A 364 -16.72 11.03 6.92
CA VAL A 364 -15.60 11.40 7.79
C VAL A 364 -15.69 12.90 8.05
N TYR A 365 -15.63 13.28 9.32
CA TYR A 365 -15.58 14.68 9.74
C TYR A 365 -14.17 15.22 9.53
N ASP A 366 -14.02 15.95 8.44
CA ASP A 366 -12.81 16.65 8.04
C ASP A 366 -13.20 18.06 7.55
N PRO A 367 -13.51 18.99 8.47
CA PRO A 367 -14.09 20.29 8.12
C PRO A 367 -13.13 21.16 7.30
N ALA A 368 -11.83 20.95 7.45
CA ALA A 368 -10.81 21.66 6.70
C ALA A 368 -10.50 20.98 5.36
N GLY A 369 -11.00 19.76 5.14
CA GLY A 369 -10.58 18.92 4.03
C GLY A 369 -9.07 18.75 4.07
N THR A 370 -8.48 18.54 5.25
CA THR A 370 -7.03 18.44 5.47
C THR A 370 -6.58 17.06 5.92
N GLY A 371 -7.49 16.20 6.37
CA GLY A 371 -7.17 14.83 6.79
C GLY A 371 -6.71 13.95 5.62
N GLN A 372 -5.46 13.51 5.65
CA GLN A 372 -4.96 12.50 4.71
C GLN A 372 -5.51 11.13 5.13
N VAL A 373 -6.12 10.42 4.17
CA VAL A 373 -6.42 9.00 4.32
C VAL A 373 -5.10 8.27 4.07
N PRO A 374 -4.70 7.33 4.94
CA PRO A 374 -3.52 6.53 4.67
C PRO A 374 -3.83 5.69 3.44
N THR A 375 -3.17 6.00 2.33
CA THR A 375 -3.30 5.24 1.09
C THR A 375 -1.90 4.96 0.56
N PRO A 376 -1.62 3.73 0.09
CA PRO A 376 -0.28 3.36 -0.41
C PRO A 376 0.14 4.07 -1.71
N THR A 377 -0.65 5.02 -2.20
CA THR A 377 -0.48 5.68 -3.50
C THR A 377 -0.91 7.15 -3.44
N ASP A 378 -0.32 8.00 -4.29
CA ASP A 378 -0.56 9.46 -4.43
C ASP A 378 -1.97 9.82 -4.96
N VAL A 379 -2.97 8.98 -4.72
CA VAL A 379 -4.30 9.04 -5.34
C VAL A 379 -5.08 10.28 -4.91
N LEU A 380 -4.69 10.85 -3.77
CA LEU A 380 -5.29 11.99 -3.11
C LEU A 380 -4.23 13.07 -2.86
N ASP A 381 -3.39 13.34 -3.88
CA ASP A 381 -2.29 14.32 -3.88
C ASP A 381 -2.77 15.73 -3.53
N LEU A 382 -2.90 15.96 -2.23
CA LEU A 382 -3.21 17.22 -1.62
C LEU A 382 -2.06 17.50 -0.67
N ALA A 383 -0.98 18.06 -1.23
CA ALA A 383 0.01 18.78 -0.46
C ALA A 383 -0.74 19.78 0.43
N ARG A 384 -0.72 19.54 1.74
CA ARG A 384 -1.52 20.27 2.71
C ARG A 384 -0.58 20.95 3.70
N SER A 385 -0.88 22.21 4.00
CA SER A 385 -0.12 23.03 4.94
C SER A 385 -0.22 22.56 6.39
N GLU A 386 -1.19 21.69 6.68
CA GLU A 386 -1.44 21.15 8.01
C GLU A 386 -1.34 19.62 7.95
N ALA A 387 -0.43 19.08 8.75
CA ALA A 387 -0.29 17.64 8.93
C ALA A 387 -1.51 17.12 9.69
N SER A 388 -2.46 16.49 9.00
CA SER A 388 -3.58 15.84 9.65
C SER A 388 -3.94 14.53 8.97
N VAL A 389 -4.44 13.60 9.76
CA VAL A 389 -4.66 12.20 9.40
C VAL A 389 -6.10 11.82 9.73
N VAL A 390 -6.75 11.04 8.89
CA VAL A 390 -8.05 10.44 9.21
C VAL A 390 -7.86 9.23 10.14
N ILE A 391 -8.43 9.32 11.35
CA ILE A 391 -8.48 8.22 12.32
C ILE A 391 -9.96 7.95 12.65
N GLY A 392 -10.45 6.77 12.27
CA GLY A 392 -11.88 6.46 12.41
C GLY A 392 -12.75 7.41 11.59
N ARG A 393 -13.56 8.24 12.26
CA ARG A 393 -14.49 9.20 11.62
C ARG A 393 -14.00 10.64 11.65
N THR A 394 -12.78 10.89 12.10
CA THR A 394 -12.34 12.25 12.40
C THR A 394 -10.96 12.50 11.83
N ALA A 395 -10.75 13.68 11.24
CA ALA A 395 -9.42 14.18 10.95
C ALA A 395 -8.76 14.63 12.27
N TYR A 396 -7.60 14.07 12.56
CA TYR A 396 -6.77 14.38 13.71
C TYR A 396 -5.56 15.21 13.27
N ALA A 397 -5.43 16.42 13.82
CA ALA A 397 -4.29 17.28 13.56
C ALA A 397 -3.05 16.77 14.31
N LEU A 398 -1.97 16.54 13.56
CA LEU A 398 -0.68 16.18 14.12
C LEU A 398 0.03 17.44 14.63
N PRO A 399 0.82 17.34 15.71
CA PRO A 399 1.68 18.42 16.12
C PRO A 399 2.64 18.78 14.99
N PRO A 400 2.91 20.08 14.76
CA PRO A 400 3.84 20.49 13.73
C PRO A 400 5.23 19.91 14.02
N GLY A 401 5.92 19.48 12.96
CA GLY A 401 7.33 19.14 13.02
C GLY A 401 8.20 20.34 13.43
N SER A 402 9.49 20.11 13.64
CA SER A 402 10.48 21.16 13.96
C SER A 402 10.63 22.23 12.89
N THR A 403 10.07 22.03 11.69
CA THR A 403 10.15 22.93 10.56
C THR A 403 8.88 23.77 10.44
N LYS A 404 9.02 25.07 10.72
CA LYS A 404 7.95 26.06 10.50
C LYS A 404 7.57 26.06 9.01
N LYS A 405 6.38 25.54 8.66
CA LYS A 405 5.82 25.46 7.28
C LYS A 405 6.52 24.48 6.33
N ALA A 406 6.94 23.31 6.80
CA ALA A 406 7.34 22.26 5.88
C ALA A 406 6.12 21.61 5.21
N ASP A 407 6.28 21.22 3.95
CA ASP A 407 5.38 20.28 3.32
C ASP A 407 5.43 18.96 4.09
N VAL A 408 4.25 18.39 4.35
CA VAL A 408 4.12 17.12 5.05
C VAL A 408 3.41 16.14 4.15
N LEU A 409 4.06 15.00 3.93
CA LEU A 409 3.53 13.85 3.22
C LEU A 409 3.32 12.75 4.26
N LEU A 410 2.08 12.33 4.52
CA LEU A 410 1.77 11.20 5.40
C LEU A 410 1.35 10.01 4.56
N ASN A 411 2.10 8.91 4.69
CA ASN A 411 1.88 7.69 3.90
C ASN A 411 1.40 6.51 4.75
N VAL A 412 1.56 6.60 6.08
CA VAL A 412 1.31 5.47 7.00
C VAL A 412 0.49 5.93 8.17
N VAL A 413 -0.51 5.13 8.55
CA VAL A 413 -1.21 5.21 9.83
C VAL A 413 -1.49 3.79 10.30
N SER A 414 -1.09 3.47 11.53
CA SER A 414 -1.35 2.15 12.11
C SER A 414 -2.85 1.93 12.39
N GLU A 415 -3.26 0.67 12.44
CA GLU A 415 -4.64 0.25 12.71
C GLU A 415 -5.16 0.62 14.12
N ASP A 416 -4.29 1.11 15.00
CA ASP A 416 -4.67 1.67 16.29
C ASP A 416 -4.54 3.21 16.37
N GLY A 417 -4.16 3.87 15.25
CA GLY A 417 -3.95 5.31 15.17
C GLY A 417 -2.76 5.82 15.99
N ARG A 418 -1.90 4.93 16.52
CA ARG A 418 -0.78 5.28 17.41
C ARG A 418 0.52 5.57 16.71
N VAL A 419 0.65 5.17 15.46
CA VAL A 419 1.82 5.47 14.63
C VAL A 419 1.33 6.12 13.36
N VAL A 420 1.88 7.27 13.05
CA VAL A 420 1.76 7.90 11.73
C VAL A 420 3.17 8.08 11.19
N ALA A 421 3.40 7.87 9.90
CA ALA A 421 4.71 8.09 9.33
C ALA A 421 4.64 8.62 7.90
N GLY A 422 5.73 9.25 7.48
CA GLY A 422 5.83 9.89 6.19
C GLY A 422 7.12 10.69 6.06
N ALA A 423 7.03 11.85 5.42
CA ALA A 423 8.12 12.79 5.27
C ALA A 423 7.70 14.20 5.70
N THR A 424 8.63 14.91 6.32
CA THR A 424 8.52 16.35 6.61
C THR A 424 9.67 17.09 5.95
N GLY A 425 9.42 18.27 5.40
CA GLY A 425 10.47 19.19 4.97
C GLY A 425 10.17 19.86 3.64
N GLY A 426 11.12 20.66 3.17
CA GLY A 426 11.31 20.94 1.74
C GLY A 426 12.69 20.42 1.35
N GLN A 427 12.86 19.95 0.11
CA GLN A 427 14.11 19.38 -0.46
C GLN A 427 15.39 19.80 0.32
N PRO A 428 15.96 18.94 1.18
CA PRO A 428 15.70 17.50 1.35
C PRO A 428 14.50 17.11 2.23
N ASN A 429 13.90 15.96 1.93
CA ASN A 429 12.86 15.33 2.76
C ASN A 429 13.48 14.66 4.00
N GLN A 430 12.86 14.82 5.15
CA GLN A 430 13.18 14.08 6.38
C GLN A 430 12.12 13.01 6.63
N ALA A 431 12.52 11.73 6.59
CA ALA A 431 11.68 10.62 7.02
C ALA A 431 11.31 10.80 8.50
N THR A 432 10.01 10.79 8.80
CA THR A 432 9.48 11.20 10.10
C THR A 432 8.39 10.23 10.56
N VAL A 433 8.34 9.99 11.86
CA VAL A 433 7.32 9.19 12.54
C VAL A 433 6.69 10.02 13.66
N TRP A 434 5.38 9.91 13.84
CA TRP A 434 4.63 10.44 14.97
C TRP A 434 4.16 9.27 15.83
N HIS A 435 4.57 9.26 17.09
CA HIS A 435 4.10 8.33 18.12
C HIS A 435 2.99 8.97 18.93
N CYS A 436 1.80 8.41 18.86
CA CYS A 436 0.57 8.95 19.41
C CYS A 436 0.05 8.08 20.56
N THR A 437 -0.50 8.71 21.61
CA THR A 437 -0.91 8.04 22.87
C THR A 437 -2.36 8.28 23.25
#